data_AF-A0A956PIG7-F1
#
_entry.id   AF-A0A956PIG7-F1
#
_cell.length_a   1.000
_cell.length_b   1.000
_cell.length_c   1.000
_cell.angle_alpha   90.00
_cell.angle_beta   90.00
_cell.angle_gamma   90.00
#
_symmetry.space_group_name_H-M   'P 1'
#
loop_
_entity.id
_entity.type
_entity.pdbx_description
1 polymer ?
#
loop_
_entity_poly.entity_id
_entity_poly.type
_entity_poly.pdbx_seq_one_letter_code
_entity_poly.pdbx_strand_id
1 'polypeptide(L)'
;MAVAKKHKRKLVFKDREFFWYVRDEDDGGLALTVLSGDKRFAVQYALEQAAQTRHIVVMNEEFGVGHHRTGCYRRYLCPDWDRDGAVTPGVVRELIEWCQDPPTNLVEVDWLGRPVER
;
A
#
# COMPACT_ATOMS: atom_id res chain seq x y z
N MET A 1 -3.70 0.19 -18.76
CA MET A 1 -4.02 -1.15 -18.20
C MET A 1 -5.41 -1.15 -17.58
N ALA A 2 -6.30 -2.03 -18.05
CA ALA A 2 -7.66 -2.19 -17.51
C ALA A 2 -7.59 -2.96 -16.19
N VAL A 3 -8.15 -2.41 -15.13
CA VAL A 3 -8.17 -3.06 -13.82
C VAL A 3 -9.43 -3.92 -13.77
N ALA A 4 -9.27 -5.24 -13.86
CA ALA A 4 -10.39 -6.19 -13.82
C ALA A 4 -11.18 -6.03 -12.49
N LYS A 5 -12.52 -5.96 -12.57
CA LYS A 5 -13.44 -5.67 -11.44
C LYS A 5 -13.80 -6.90 -10.58
N LYS A 6 -13.43 -8.10 -11.01
CA LYS A 6 -13.77 -9.35 -10.29
C LYS A 6 -12.96 -9.45 -8.99
N HIS A 7 -13.60 -9.80 -7.87
CA HIS A 7 -13.02 -10.00 -6.52
C HIS A 7 -12.50 -8.75 -5.79
N LYS A 8 -12.84 -7.54 -6.25
CA LYS A 8 -12.41 -6.28 -5.61
C LYS A 8 -13.52 -5.70 -4.76
N ARG A 9 -13.18 -5.34 -3.53
CA ARG A 9 -14.06 -4.60 -2.61
C ARG A 9 -13.92 -3.12 -2.90
N LYS A 10 -15.05 -2.42 -2.96
CA LYS A 10 -15.10 -0.97 -3.14
C LYS A 10 -15.09 -0.28 -1.77
N LEU A 11 -14.34 0.80 -1.65
CA LEU A 11 -14.32 1.70 -0.51
C LEU A 11 -14.45 3.14 -1.02
N VAL A 12 -15.28 3.95 -0.40
CA VAL A 12 -15.35 5.39 -0.69
C VAL A 12 -14.76 6.12 0.51
N PHE A 13 -13.78 6.98 0.25
CA PHE A 13 -13.08 7.76 1.28
C PHE A 13 -12.79 9.16 0.74
N LYS A 14 -13.16 10.20 1.48
CA LYS A 14 -13.03 11.62 1.08
C LYS A 14 -13.54 11.88 -0.35
N ASP A 15 -14.77 11.45 -0.62
CA ASP A 15 -15.45 11.58 -1.94
C ASP A 15 -14.74 10.90 -3.12
N ARG A 16 -13.79 10.01 -2.83
CA ARG A 16 -12.99 9.33 -3.84
C ARG A 16 -13.14 7.83 -3.72
N GLU A 17 -13.23 7.17 -4.87
CA GLU A 17 -13.43 5.74 -4.96
C GLU A 17 -12.09 5.02 -4.94
N PHE A 18 -12.00 4.04 -4.03
CA PHE A 18 -10.90 3.11 -3.92
C PHE A 18 -11.42 1.69 -4.11
N PHE A 19 -10.55 0.84 -4.64
CA PHE A 19 -10.76 -0.58 -4.79
C PHE A 19 -9.61 -1.29 -4.09
N TRP A 20 -9.94 -2.36 -3.38
CA TRP A 20 -8.93 -3.16 -2.70
C TRP A 20 -9.26 -4.64 -2.79
N TYR A 21 -8.23 -5.45 -2.72
CA TYR A 21 -8.32 -6.90 -2.73
C TYR A 21 -7.06 -7.50 -2.13
N VAL A 22 -7.22 -8.69 -1.55
CA VAL A 22 -6.10 -9.51 -1.11
C VAL A 22 -5.85 -10.57 -2.19
N ARG A 23 -4.60 -10.80 -2.52
CA ARG A 23 -4.17 -11.86 -3.45
C ARG A 23 -3.01 -12.64 -2.84
N ASP A 24 -2.86 -13.88 -3.25
CA ASP A 24 -1.63 -14.63 -3.04
C ASP A 24 -0.51 -14.05 -3.91
N GLU A 25 0.68 -13.94 -3.34
CA GLU A 25 1.94 -13.73 -4.04
C GLU A 25 2.53 -15.08 -4.43
N ASP A 26 3.38 -15.09 -5.47
CA ASP A 26 3.99 -16.31 -6.00
C ASP A 26 4.80 -17.10 -4.95
N ASP A 27 5.31 -16.40 -3.92
CA ASP A 27 6.03 -16.98 -2.79
C ASP A 27 5.12 -17.56 -1.69
N GLY A 28 3.80 -17.59 -1.89
CA GLY A 28 2.80 -18.10 -0.94
C GLY A 28 2.41 -17.13 0.17
N GLY A 29 2.90 -15.89 0.14
CA GLY A 29 2.44 -14.80 1.01
C GLY A 29 1.12 -14.20 0.53
N LEU A 30 0.41 -13.49 1.40
CA LEU A 30 -0.77 -12.71 1.01
C LEU A 30 -0.40 -11.24 0.88
N ALA A 31 -0.91 -10.55 -0.14
CA ALA A 31 -0.72 -9.12 -0.32
C ALA A 31 -2.05 -8.39 -0.52
N LEU A 32 -2.25 -7.37 0.30
CA LEU A 32 -3.30 -6.38 0.16
C LEU A 32 -2.89 -5.35 -0.89
N THR A 33 -3.63 -5.29 -1.98
CA THR A 33 -3.49 -4.23 -2.98
C THR A 33 -4.63 -3.23 -2.84
N VAL A 34 -4.31 -1.93 -2.80
CA VAL A 34 -5.27 -0.83 -2.78
C VAL A 34 -4.99 0.10 -3.95
N LEU A 35 -6.03 0.52 -4.66
CA LEU A 35 -5.94 1.40 -5.83
C LEU A 35 -7.12 2.37 -5.90
N SER A 36 -6.90 3.59 -6.35
CA SER A 36 -7.98 4.53 -6.64
C SER A 36 -8.66 4.22 -7.98
N GLY A 37 -9.90 4.68 -8.14
CA GLY A 37 -10.64 4.58 -9.40
C GLY A 37 -9.96 5.29 -10.58
N ASP A 38 -9.30 6.42 -10.30
CA ASP A 38 -8.46 7.14 -11.27
C ASP A 38 -7.08 6.50 -11.50
N LYS A 39 -6.73 5.47 -10.73
CA LYS A 39 -5.46 4.73 -10.74
C LYS A 39 -4.22 5.57 -10.43
N ARG A 40 -4.37 6.82 -10.00
CA ARG A 40 -3.25 7.68 -9.57
C ARG A 40 -2.66 7.22 -8.23
N PHE A 41 -3.49 6.61 -7.40
CA PHE A 41 -3.10 5.94 -6.16
C PHE A 41 -3.06 4.44 -6.40
N ALA A 42 -1.92 3.81 -6.11
CA ALA A 42 -1.79 2.36 -6.08
C ALA A 42 -0.69 1.97 -5.10
N VAL A 43 -1.05 1.14 -4.13
CA VAL A 43 -0.14 0.65 -3.09
C VAL A 43 -0.39 -0.84 -2.83
N GLN A 44 0.65 -1.53 -2.40
CA GLN A 44 0.62 -2.93 -2.03
C GLN A 44 1.27 -3.09 -0.66
N TYR A 45 0.63 -3.85 0.22
CA TYR A 45 1.13 -4.21 1.53
C TYR A 45 1.11 -5.74 1.64
N ALA A 46 2.25 -6.37 1.86
CA ALA A 46 2.26 -7.81 2.14
C ALA A 46 1.83 -8.02 3.59
N LEU A 47 0.90 -8.94 3.81
CA LEU A 47 0.42 -9.37 5.12
C LEU A 47 1.47 -10.27 5.77
N GLU A 48 1.42 -10.38 7.10
CA GLU A 48 2.29 -11.26 7.88
C GLU A 48 3.80 -10.93 7.74
N GLN A 49 4.12 -9.69 7.36
CA GLN A 49 5.50 -9.21 7.33
C GLN A 49 6.08 -9.12 8.74
N ALA A 50 7.35 -9.54 8.88
CA ALA A 50 8.10 -9.34 10.10
C ALA A 50 8.21 -7.85 10.44
N ALA A 51 7.96 -7.49 11.70
CA ALA A 51 7.90 -6.09 12.14
C ALA A 51 9.15 -5.26 11.80
N GLN A 52 10.32 -5.90 11.66
CA GLN A 52 11.60 -5.25 11.37
C GLN A 52 11.78 -4.87 9.89
N THR A 53 11.11 -5.56 8.99
CA THR A 53 11.21 -5.35 7.53
C THR A 53 9.89 -4.90 6.93
N ARG A 54 8.91 -4.59 7.77
CA ARG A 54 7.55 -4.27 7.35
C ARG A 54 7.52 -2.99 6.52
N HIS A 55 7.08 -3.11 5.28
CA HIS A 55 7.05 -2.01 4.35
C HIS A 55 5.85 -2.08 3.40
N ILE A 56 5.40 -0.89 3.00
CA ILE A 56 4.40 -0.69 1.97
C ILE A 56 5.10 -0.36 0.65
N VAL A 57 4.64 -1.00 -0.42
CA VAL A 57 5.09 -0.73 -1.79
C VAL A 57 4.16 0.32 -2.40
N VAL A 58 4.72 1.46 -2.76
CA VAL A 58 4.04 2.53 -3.47
C VAL A 58 4.32 2.38 -4.95
N MET A 59 3.28 2.11 -5.74
CA MET A 59 3.40 1.79 -7.16
C MET A 59 3.16 2.99 -8.08
N ASN A 60 2.40 3.99 -7.63
CA ASN A 60 2.04 5.15 -8.43
C ASN A 60 2.35 6.47 -7.72
N GLU A 61 2.12 7.57 -8.45
CA GLU A 61 2.62 8.91 -8.16
C GLU A 61 1.99 9.56 -6.93
N GLU A 62 0.80 9.11 -6.54
CA GLU A 62 0.03 9.76 -5.48
C GLU A 62 0.32 9.14 -4.11
N PHE A 63 1.30 9.72 -3.44
CA PHE A 63 1.70 9.40 -2.07
C PHE A 63 2.26 10.69 -1.44
N GLY A 64 1.91 10.98 -0.18
CA GLY A 64 1.97 12.33 0.42
C GLY A 64 3.34 13.04 0.46
N VAL A 65 4.43 12.37 0.08
CA VAL A 65 5.79 12.95 -0.05
C VAL A 65 6.12 13.48 -1.46
N GLY A 66 5.11 13.68 -2.31
CA GLY A 66 5.22 14.34 -3.62
C GLY A 66 5.16 13.38 -4.80
N HIS A 67 5.11 13.94 -6.02
CA HIS A 67 4.99 13.16 -7.26
C HIS A 67 6.15 12.19 -7.42
N HIS A 68 5.90 10.90 -7.19
CA HIS A 68 6.86 9.87 -7.57
C HIS A 68 6.95 9.80 -9.10
N ARG A 69 8.15 9.59 -9.64
CA ARG A 69 8.29 9.35 -11.08
C ARG A 69 7.58 8.05 -11.44
N THR A 70 6.67 8.13 -12.41
CA THR A 70 5.99 6.98 -13.01
C THR A 70 7.03 5.92 -13.43
N GLY A 71 6.86 4.67 -12.98
CA GLY A 71 7.72 3.54 -13.38
C GLY A 71 8.72 3.02 -12.33
N CYS A 72 8.82 3.65 -11.15
CA CYS A 72 9.66 3.16 -10.05
C CYS A 72 8.82 2.82 -8.82
N TYR A 73 8.77 1.54 -8.43
CA TYR A 73 8.19 1.13 -7.15
C TYR A 73 9.08 1.60 -6.01
N ARG A 74 8.50 2.33 -5.06
CA ARG A 74 9.17 2.73 -3.83
C ARG A 74 8.63 1.93 -2.67
N ARG A 75 9.44 1.72 -1.65
CA ARG A 75 9.04 1.01 -0.44
C ARG A 75 9.33 1.89 0.75
N TYR A 76 8.40 1.92 1.71
CA TYR A 76 8.58 2.70 2.93
C TYR A 76 8.22 1.85 4.13
N LEU A 77 8.94 2.02 5.24
CA LEU A 77 8.53 1.41 6.51
C LEU A 77 7.15 1.90 6.90
N CYS A 78 6.33 1.00 7.43
CA CYS A 78 4.94 1.29 7.75
C CYS A 78 4.47 0.62 9.06
N PRO A 79 3.37 1.13 9.65
CA PRO A 79 2.74 0.53 10.81
C PRO A 79 2.24 -0.90 10.57
N ASP A 80 1.87 -1.58 11.66
CA ASP A 80 1.19 -2.87 11.61
C ASP A 80 -0.28 -2.71 11.26
N TRP A 81 -0.70 -3.18 10.09
CA TRP A 81 -2.08 -3.12 9.63
C TRP A 81 -2.80 -4.48 9.65
N ASP A 82 -2.09 -5.58 9.91
CA ASP A 82 -2.64 -6.93 9.94
C ASP A 82 -2.51 -7.61 11.31
N ARG A 83 -2.24 -6.85 12.37
CA ARG A 83 -2.10 -7.32 13.76
C ARG A 83 -3.17 -8.31 14.22
N ASP A 84 -4.41 -8.14 13.77
CA ASP A 84 -5.55 -9.00 14.15
C ASP A 84 -5.84 -10.13 13.15
N GLY A 85 -4.94 -10.37 12.19
CA GLY A 85 -5.05 -11.42 11.17
C GLY A 85 -6.18 -11.21 10.15
N ALA A 86 -6.81 -10.04 10.15
CA ALA A 86 -7.97 -9.75 9.30
C ALA A 86 -7.86 -8.37 8.64
N VAL A 87 -7.85 -8.36 7.30
CA VAL A 87 -7.95 -7.10 6.53
C VAL A 87 -9.41 -6.65 6.47
N THR A 88 -9.72 -5.55 7.17
CA THR A 88 -11.05 -4.93 7.17
C THR A 88 -11.06 -3.65 6.33
N PRO A 89 -12.24 -3.14 5.92
CA PRO A 89 -12.35 -1.82 5.31
C PRO A 89 -11.78 -0.68 6.20
N GLY A 90 -11.76 -0.86 7.53
CA GLY A 90 -11.15 0.07 8.47
C GLY A 90 -9.64 0.13 8.33
N VAL A 91 -8.99 -1.03 8.29
CA VAL A 91 -7.54 -1.16 8.01
C VAL A 91 -7.18 -0.49 6.67
N VAL A 92 -7.98 -0.73 5.62
CA VAL A 92 -7.75 -0.13 4.31
C VAL A 92 -7.86 1.39 4.36
N ARG A 93 -8.79 1.92 5.16
CA ARG A 93 -8.91 3.37 5.37
C ARG A 93 -7.69 3.94 6.06
N GLU A 94 -7.24 3.33 7.16
CA GLU A 94 -6.05 3.77 7.90
C GLU A 94 -4.81 3.77 7.00
N LEU A 95 -4.66 2.73 6.17
CA LEU A 95 -3.59 2.65 5.19
C LEU A 95 -3.67 3.81 4.17
N ILE A 96 -4.85 4.08 3.59
CA ILE A 96 -5.03 5.20 2.65
C ILE A 96 -4.72 6.54 3.33
N GLU A 97 -5.18 6.74 4.56
CA GLU A 97 -4.94 7.96 5.33
C GLU A 97 -3.45 8.16 5.59
N TRP A 98 -2.74 7.12 6.04
CA TRP A 98 -1.30 7.14 6.23
C TRP A 98 -0.53 7.43 4.94
N CYS A 99 -0.99 6.90 3.79
CA CYS A 99 -0.36 7.21 2.50
C CYS A 99 -0.61 8.66 2.04
N GLN A 100 -1.74 9.26 2.41
CA GLN A 100 -2.08 10.65 2.07
C GLN A 100 -1.36 11.65 2.96
N ASP A 101 -1.19 11.31 4.25
CA ASP A 101 -0.52 12.13 5.26
C ASP A 101 0.55 11.30 5.97
N PRO A 102 1.65 10.96 5.27
CA PRO A 102 2.71 10.15 5.86
C PRO A 102 3.45 10.92 6.95
N PRO A 103 4.00 10.22 7.96
CA PRO A 103 4.74 10.86 9.03
C PRO A 103 6.04 11.49 8.51
N THR A 104 6.50 12.55 9.16
CA THR A 104 7.69 13.32 8.72
C THR A 104 8.99 12.48 8.71
N ASN A 105 9.06 11.41 9.49
CA ASN A 105 10.20 10.49 9.59
C ASN A 105 10.06 9.26 8.68
N LEU A 106 9.48 9.42 7.50
CA LEU A 106 9.31 8.34 6.55
C LEU A 106 10.67 7.76 6.11
N VAL A 107 10.85 6.45 6.26
CA VAL A 107 12.09 5.74 5.89
C VAL A 107 11.85 4.96 4.60
N GLU A 108 12.54 5.36 3.52
CA GLU A 108 12.59 4.61 2.26
C GLU A 108 13.43 3.34 2.46
N VAL A 109 12.94 2.20 2.01
CA VAL A 109 13.61 0.89 2.15
C VAL A 109 13.78 0.18 0.81
N ASP A 110 14.72 -0.75 0.76
CA ASP A 110 14.93 -1.66 -0.36
C ASP A 110 13.91 -2.82 -0.32
N TRP A 111 14.07 -3.77 -1.24
CA TRP A 111 13.22 -4.96 -1.32
C TRP A 111 13.40 -5.93 -0.13
N LEU A 112 14.48 -5.79 0.65
CA LEU A 112 14.73 -6.55 1.89
C LEU A 112 14.19 -5.83 3.13
N GLY A 113 13.60 -4.63 2.99
CA GLY A 113 13.15 -3.80 4.10
C GLY A 113 14.29 -3.07 4.82
N ARG A 114 15.47 -2.95 4.21
CA ARG A 114 16.61 -2.19 4.76
C ARG A 114 16.53 -0.73 4.32
N PRO A 115 16.84 0.25 5.19
CA PRO A 115 16.86 1.65 4.80
C PRO A 115 17.75 1.90 3.57
N VAL A 116 17.23 2.61 2.58
CA VAL A 116 18.03 3.09 1.45
C VAL A 116 18.75 4.36 1.93
N GLU A 117 20.07 4.27 2.10
CA GLU A 117 20.90 5.45 2.31
C GLU A 117 20.86 6.30 1.01
N ARG A 118 20.39 7.53 1.12
CA ARG A 118 20.35 8.52 0.03
C ARG A 118 21.55 9.45 0.08
#